data_AF-A0A8J8FAL0-F1
#
_entry.id   AF-A0A8J8FAL0-F1
#
_cell.length_a   1.000
_cell.length_b   1.000
_cell.length_c   1.000
_cell.angle_alpha   90.00
_cell.angle_beta   90.00
_cell.angle_gamma   90.00
#
_symmetry.space_group_name_H-M   'P 1'
#
loop_
_entity.id
_entity.type
_entity.pdbx_description
1 polymer ?
#
loop_
_entity_poly.entity_id
_entity_poly.type
_entity_poly.pdbx_seq_one_letter_code
_entity_poly.pdbx_strand_id
1 'polypeptide(L)' 'MGIRVKARYENKVLKPLEGLDLKAGEEVEIEVKERKVLGERRDILRYAGILKDMNEEEEKIFLEAVKRRSLFGRALKL' A
#
# COMPACT_ATOMS: atom_id res chain seq x y z
N MET A 1 15.55 0.31 22.68
CA MET A 1 14.95 -0.60 21.69
C MET A 1 13.50 -0.18 21.50
N GLY A 2 13.08 0.14 20.27
CA GLY A 2 11.67 0.46 19.98
C GLY A 2 10.98 -0.74 19.33
N ILE A 3 9.70 -0.94 19.63
CA ILE A 3 8.88 -2.01 19.06
C ILE A 3 7.93 -1.37 18.03
N ARG A 4 7.78 -1.99 16.86
CA ARG A 4 6.80 -1.58 15.84
C ARG A 4 5.62 -2.53 15.87
N VAL A 5 4.46 -2.05 16.31
CA VAL A 5 3.23 -2.84 16.33
C VAL A 5 2.28 -2.33 15.27
N LYS A 6 1.66 -3.27 14.54
CA LYS A 6 0.60 -2.93 13.58
C LYS A 6 -0.72 -2.83 14.32
N ALA A 7 -1.53 -1.84 13.96
CA ALA A 7 -2.86 -1.66 14.50
C ALA A 7 -3.88 -1.51 13.37
N ARG A 8 -5.14 -1.85 13.66
CA ARG A 8 -6.29 -1.58 12.81
C ARG A 8 -7.07 -0.42 13.39
N TYR A 9 -7.41 0.53 12.53
CA TYR A 9 -8.23 1.66 12.90
C TYR A 9 -9.72 1.31 12.72
N GLU A 10 -10.45 1.21 13.83
CA GLU A 10 -11.89 0.91 13.85
C GLU A 10 -12.59 1.83 14.85
N ASN A 11 -13.70 2.46 14.46
CA ASN A 11 -14.49 3.35 15.33
C ASN A 11 -13.66 4.42 16.08
N LYS A 12 -12.69 5.03 15.37
CA LYS A 12 -11.76 6.03 15.94
C LYS A 12 -10.79 5.51 17.00
N VAL A 13 -10.60 4.19 17.08
CA VAL A 13 -9.66 3.54 18.00
C VAL A 13 -8.62 2.73 17.21
N LEU A 14 -7.34 2.87 17.57
CA LEU A 14 -6.26 2.02 17.07
C LEU A 14 -6.21 0.74 17.90
N LYS A 15 -6.67 -0.37 17.32
CA LYS A 15 -6.62 -1.70 17.93
C LYS A 15 -5.35 -2.41 17.49
N PRO A 16 -4.38 -2.67 18.39
CA PRO A 16 -3.17 -3.40 18.02
C PRO A 16 -3.53 -4.83 17.59
N LEU A 17 -2.81 -5.35 16.60
CA LEU A 17 -3.01 -6.72 16.10
C LEU A 17 -2.34 -7.77 16.99
N GLU A 18 -1.41 -7.34 17.84
CA GLU A 18 -0.65 -8.15 18.78
C GLU A 18 -0.76 -7.51 20.17
N GLY A 19 -0.49 -8.28 21.23
CA GLY A 19 -0.49 -7.75 22.59
C GLY A 19 0.55 -6.65 22.77
N LEU A 20 0.16 -5.54 23.40
CA LEU A 20 1.02 -4.40 23.65
C LEU A 20 0.96 -4.05 25.13
N ASP A 21 2.09 -4.20 25.81
CA ASP A 21 2.24 -3.95 27.25
C ASP A 21 2.60 -2.48 27.49
N LEU A 22 1.60 -1.59 27.38
CA LEU A 22 1.72 -0.17 27.72
C LEU A 22 0.99 0.13 29.02
N LYS A 23 1.51 1.10 29.77
CA LYS A 23 0.81 1.66 30.91
C LYS A 23 -0.25 2.66 30.45
N ALA A 24 -1.31 2.81 31.25
CA ALA A 24 -2.31 3.84 30.99
C ALA A 24 -1.66 5.23 31.03
N GLY A 25 -1.86 6.02 29.97
CA GLY A 25 -1.26 7.36 29.82
C GLY A 25 0.13 7.38 29.18
N GLU A 26 0.65 6.25 28.73
CA GLU A 26 1.92 6.17 28.01
C GLU A 26 1.80 6.75 26.59
N GLU A 27 2.71 7.64 26.22
CA GLU A 27 2.74 8.28 24.90
C GLU A 27 3.39 7.37 23.86
N VAL A 28 2.83 7.35 22.65
CA VAL A 28 3.36 6.60 21.52
C VAL A 28 3.37 7.44 20.26
N GLU A 29 4.34 7.17 19.39
CA GLU A 29 4.40 7.78 18.06
C GLU A 29 3.66 6.89 17.05
N ILE A 30 2.82 7.51 16.21
CA ILE A 30 2.04 6.80 15.19
C ILE A 30 2.63 7.12 13.81
N GLU A 31 3.15 6.09 13.15
CA GLU A 31 3.60 6.19 11.75
C GLU A 31 2.48 5.69 10.82
N VAL A 32 1.86 6.60 10.08
CA VAL A 32 0.92 6.24 9.00
C VAL A 32 1.70 6.08 7.71
N LYS A 33 1.98 4.83 7.34
CA LYS A 33 2.59 4.53 6.04
C LYS A 33 1.54 4.67 4.96
N GLU A 34 1.74 5.61 4.05
CA GLU A 34 1.04 5.60 2.77
C GLU A 34 1.23 4.22 2.16
N ARG A 35 0.13 3.50 1.96
CA ARG A 35 0.19 2.36 1.07
C ARG A 35 0.66 2.96 -0.25
N LYS A 36 1.82 2.52 -0.75
CA LYS A 36 2.10 2.56 -2.20
C LYS A 36 1.07 1.66 -2.85
N VAL A 37 -0.18 2.09 -2.84
CA VAL A 37 -1.23 1.46 -3.60
C VAL A 37 -0.71 1.61 -5.01
N LEU A 38 -0.74 0.51 -5.75
CA LEU A 38 -0.66 0.56 -7.20
C LEU A 38 -1.55 1.66 -7.83
N GLY A 39 -2.52 2.17 -7.06
CA GLY A 39 -3.36 3.35 -7.26
C GLY A 39 -2.63 4.57 -7.80
N GLU A 40 -1.47 5.00 -7.28
CA GLU A 40 -0.79 6.18 -7.83
C GLU A 40 -0.39 5.99 -9.30
N ARG A 41 0.02 4.77 -9.67
CA ARG A 41 0.26 4.43 -11.09
C ARG A 41 -1.06 4.33 -11.85
N ARG A 42 -2.13 3.81 -11.26
CA ARG A 42 -3.45 3.72 -11.91
C ARG A 42 -3.99 5.11 -12.25
N ASP A 43 -3.86 6.06 -11.32
CA ASP A 43 -4.33 7.43 -11.50
C ASP A 43 -3.53 8.12 -12.61
N ILE A 44 -2.20 7.95 -12.64
CA ILE A 44 -1.36 8.44 -13.74
C ILE A 44 -1.73 7.78 -15.08
N LEU A 45 -1.96 6.47 -15.11
CA LEU A 45 -2.27 5.73 -16.34
C LEU A 45 -3.67 6.06 -16.88
N ARG A 46 -4.66 6.24 -16.00
CA ARG A 46 -5.99 6.74 -16.37
C ARG A 46 -5.91 8.19 -16.86
N TYR A 47 -5.14 9.04 -16.19
CA TYR A 47 -4.93 10.43 -16.59
C TYR A 47 -4.21 10.54 -17.95
N ALA A 48 -3.22 9.69 -18.20
CA ALA A 48 -2.52 9.60 -19.48
C ALA A 48 -3.37 8.96 -20.61
N GLY A 49 -4.61 8.56 -20.33
CA GLY A 49 -5.54 7.98 -21.30
C GLY A 49 -5.31 6.49 -21.61
N ILE A 50 -4.32 5.85 -21.00
CA ILE A 50 -3.95 4.44 -21.26
C ILE A 50 -5.04 3.47 -20.78
N LEU A 51 -5.72 3.81 -19.68
CA LEU A 51 -6.77 3.00 -19.06
C LEU A 51 -8.19 3.55 -19.28
N LYS A 52 -8.38 4.50 -20.21
CA LYS A 52 -9.63 5.27 -20.33
C LYS A 52 -10.84 4.42 -20.75
N ASP A 53 -10.61 3.40 -21.59
CA ASP A 53 -11.68 2.61 -22.22
C ASP A 53 -11.59 1.10 -21.91
N MET A 54 -10.87 0.72 -20.85
CA MET A 54 -10.69 -0.69 -20.44
C MET A 54 -11.73 -1.10 -19.41
N ASN A 55 -12.22 -2.34 -19.50
CA ASN A 55 -13.05 -2.93 -18.43
C ASN A 55 -12.19 -3.39 -17.23
N GLU A 56 -12.82 -3.76 -16.12
CA GLU A 56 -12.11 -4.12 -14.88
C GLU A 56 -11.18 -5.35 -15.04
N GLU A 57 -11.56 -6.30 -15.90
CA GLU A 57 -10.77 -7.52 -16.15
C GLU A 57 -9.53 -7.20 -16.99
N GLU A 58 -9.70 -6.43 -18.05
CA GLU A 58 -8.62 -5.95 -18.91
C GLU A 58 -7.63 -5.07 -18.13
N GLU A 59 -8.13 -4.17 -17.29
CA GLU A 59 -7.31 -3.33 -16.41
C GLU A 59 -6.47 -4.21 -15.46
N LYS A 60 -7.07 -5.26 -14.89
CA LYS A 60 -6.37 -6.17 -13.98
C LYS A 60 -5.24 -6.93 -14.69
N ILE A 61 -5.50 -7.46 -15.89
CA ILE A 61 -4.50 -8.16 -16.71
C ILE A 61 -3.35 -7.22 -17.06
N PHE A 62 -3.65 -6.00 -17.51
CA PHE A 62 -2.66 -4.99 -17.87
C PHE A 62 -1.77 -4.63 -16.68
N LEU A 63 -2.36 -4.35 -15.52
CA LEU A 63 -1.60 -4.03 -14.32
C LEU A 63 -0.74 -5.19 -13.85
N GLU A 64 -1.22 -6.43 -13.99
CA GLU A 64 -0.42 -7.61 -13.70
C GLU A 64 0.78 -7.74 -14.64
N ALA A 65 0.58 -7.52 -15.94
CA ALA A 65 1.64 -7.51 -16.94
C ALA A 65 2.68 -6.41 -16.66
N VAL A 66 2.23 -5.19 -16.33
CA VAL A 66 3.11 -4.07 -15.96
C VAL A 66 3.86 -4.36 -14.66
N LYS A 67 3.23 -4.98 -13.66
CA LYS A 67 3.92 -5.42 -12.44
C LYS A 67 5.01 -6.42 -12.77
N ARG A 68 4.70 -7.46 -13.55
CA ARG A 68 5.67 -8.47 -14.00
C ARG A 68 6.84 -7.79 -14.71
N ARG A 69 6.59 -6.89 -15.66
CA ARG A 69 7.63 -6.15 -16.39
C ARG A 69 8.44 -5.19 -15.51
N SER A 70 7.82 -4.54 -14.53
CA SER A 70 8.50 -3.68 -13.53
C SER A 70 9.45 -4.48 -12.63
N LEU A 71 9.19 -5.77 -12.42
CA LEU A 71 10.11 -6.66 -11.70
C LEU A 71 11.31 -7.01 -12.59
N PHE A 72 11.12 -7.20 -13.90
CA PHE A 72 12.20 -7.43 -14.85
C PHE A 72 13.10 -6.22 -15.08
N GLY A 73 12.56 -4.99 -15.09
CA GLY A 73 13.38 -3.77 -15.21
C GLY A 73 14.32 -3.52 -14.04
N ARG A 74 14.03 -4.09 -12.85
CA ARG A 74 14.98 -4.12 -11.72
C ARG A 74 16.00 -5.24 -11.85
N ALA A 75 15.60 -6.39 -12.42
CA ALA A 75 16.48 -7.54 -12.64
C ALA A 75 17.51 -7.30 -13.75
N LEU A 76 17.21 -6.49 -14.77
CA LEU A 76 18.13 -6.08 -15.84
C LEU A 76 19.10 -4.94 -15.45
N LYS A 77 19.02 -4.46 -14.21
CA LYS A 77 19.95 -3.46 -13.65
C LYS A 77 21.16 -4.11 -12.95
N LEU A 78 21.54 -5.31 -13.39
CA LEU A 78 22.75 -6.04 -12.99
C LEU A 78 23.93 -5.62 -13.86
#